data_AF-A0A341ELF8-F1
#
_entry.id   AF-A0A341ELF8-F1
#
_cell.length_a   1.000
_cell.length_b   1.000
_cell.length_c   1.000
_cell.angle_alpha   90.00
_cell.angle_beta   90.00
_cell.angle_gamma   90.00
#
_symmetry.space_group_name_H-M   'P 1'
#
loop_
_entity.id
_entity.type
_entity.pdbx_description
1 polymer ?
#
loop_
_entity_poly.entity_id
_entity_poly.type
_entity_poly.pdbx_seq_one_letter_code
_entity_poly.pdbx_strand_id
1 'polypeptide(L)'
;MSELEEYQRRITAAMDRMAKGLDQLNAAPAEPDEDIVQALEDERQANAQLTDRVKTLKESHQDELTALRDQMEFNNDRVTQLDMDVQRLRQANEQLSAACEQLRLANAEGLADPKLIDTAVIAELESLRATRAIEMAEIDAVLTALAPLVEDGEPEPEAPAEDDRAEEEPKSGGAD
;
A
#
# COMPACT_ATOMS: atom_id res chain seq x y z
N MET A 1 9.93 -70.43 -53.54
CA MET A 1 8.89 -71.11 -52.74
C MET A 1 9.18 -70.97 -51.24
N SER A 2 10.41 -71.17 -50.77
CA SER A 2 10.80 -71.01 -49.35
C SER A 2 10.73 -69.58 -48.81
N GLU A 3 11.10 -68.55 -49.59
CA GLU A 3 11.06 -67.16 -49.13
C GLU A 3 9.63 -66.68 -48.83
N LEU A 4 8.65 -67.15 -49.62
CA LEU A 4 7.24 -66.83 -49.41
C LEU A 4 6.72 -67.41 -48.08
N GLU A 5 7.12 -68.63 -47.75
CA GLU A 5 6.78 -69.30 -46.48
C GLU A 5 7.44 -68.60 -45.29
N GLU A 6 8.68 -68.11 -45.45
CA GLU A 6 9.38 -67.34 -44.43
C GLU A 6 8.71 -65.96 -44.19
N TYR A 7 8.33 -65.25 -45.26
CA TYR A 7 7.59 -64.00 -45.16
C TYR A 7 6.21 -64.21 -44.52
N GLN A 8 5.49 -65.28 -44.89
CA GLN A 8 4.22 -65.64 -44.25
C GLN A 8 4.40 -65.89 -42.75
N ARG A 9 5.40 -66.69 -42.36
CA ARG A 9 5.69 -66.97 -40.94
C ARG A 9 6.03 -65.69 -40.16
N ARG A 10 6.79 -64.76 -40.75
CA ARG A 10 7.13 -63.48 -40.12
C ARG A 10 5.92 -62.54 -40.01
N ILE A 11 5.06 -62.49 -41.03
CA ILE A 11 3.84 -61.68 -41.01
C ILE A 11 2.88 -62.22 -39.95
N THR A 12 2.66 -63.53 -39.86
CA THR A 12 1.81 -64.12 -38.82
C THR A 12 2.37 -63.83 -37.42
N ALA A 13 3.68 -63.95 -37.20
CA ALA A 13 4.29 -63.61 -35.92
C ALA A 13 4.22 -62.11 -35.57
N ALA A 14 4.24 -61.23 -36.58
CA ALA A 14 4.04 -59.80 -36.39
C ALA A 14 2.58 -59.47 -36.08
N MET A 15 1.63 -60.12 -36.77
CA MET A 15 0.20 -59.98 -36.51
C MET A 15 -0.18 -60.51 -35.13
N ASP A 16 0.38 -61.63 -34.67
CA ASP A 16 0.17 -62.13 -33.30
C ASP A 16 0.73 -61.17 -32.24
N ARG A 17 1.87 -60.53 -32.53
CA ARG A 17 2.42 -59.48 -31.65
C ARG A 17 1.57 -58.22 -31.65
N MET A 18 1.06 -57.81 -32.80
CA MET A 18 0.15 -56.67 -32.90
C MET A 18 -1.20 -56.97 -32.23
N ALA A 19 -1.73 -58.17 -32.36
CA ALA A 19 -2.93 -58.62 -31.66
C ALA A 19 -2.71 -58.60 -30.14
N LYS A 20 -1.61 -59.16 -29.65
CA LYS A 20 -1.24 -59.08 -28.22
C LYS A 20 -1.00 -57.64 -27.74
N GLY A 21 -0.39 -56.80 -28.56
CA GLY A 21 -0.18 -55.39 -28.24
C GLY A 21 -1.49 -54.60 -28.22
N LEU A 22 -2.42 -54.91 -29.12
CA LEU A 22 -3.76 -54.34 -29.15
C LEU A 22 -4.59 -54.81 -27.96
N ASP A 23 -4.49 -56.09 -27.58
CA ASP A 23 -5.13 -56.63 -26.39
C ASP A 23 -4.57 -55.99 -25.10
N GLN A 24 -3.28 -55.66 -25.06
CA GLN A 24 -2.67 -54.92 -23.94
C GLN A 24 -3.10 -53.45 -23.91
N LEU A 25 -3.31 -52.82 -25.06
CA LEU A 25 -3.79 -51.44 -25.15
C LEU A 25 -5.31 -51.33 -24.90
N ASN A 26 -6.05 -52.40 -25.21
CA ASN A 26 -7.49 -52.54 -25.04
C ASN A 26 -7.85 -53.19 -23.70
N ALA A 27 -6.86 -53.71 -22.95
CA ALA A 27 -6.99 -53.91 -21.52
C ALA A 27 -7.31 -52.55 -20.91
N ALA A 28 -8.33 -52.52 -20.05
CA ALA A 28 -8.82 -51.29 -19.44
C ALA A 28 -7.65 -50.43 -18.93
N PRO A 29 -7.73 -49.09 -19.04
CA PRO A 29 -6.69 -48.23 -18.48
C PRO A 29 -6.43 -48.70 -17.05
N ALA A 30 -5.16 -48.95 -16.71
CA ALA A 30 -4.79 -49.31 -15.34
C ALA A 30 -5.46 -48.29 -14.42
N GLU A 31 -6.25 -48.77 -13.46
CA GLU A 31 -6.90 -47.89 -12.49
C GLU A 31 -5.83 -46.97 -11.91
N PRO A 32 -6.07 -45.64 -11.89
CA PRO A 32 -5.10 -44.70 -11.35
C PRO A 32 -4.70 -45.16 -9.95
N ASP A 33 -3.39 -45.29 -9.72
CA ASP A 33 -2.84 -45.66 -8.41
C ASP A 33 -3.42 -44.70 -7.36
N GLU A 34 -4.13 -45.24 -6.36
CA GLU A 34 -4.85 -44.45 -5.36
C GLU A 34 -3.92 -43.48 -4.62
N ASP A 35 -2.66 -43.89 -4.40
CA ASP A 35 -1.63 -43.05 -3.78
C ASP A 35 -1.29 -41.82 -4.64
N ILE A 36 -1.26 -41.99 -5.97
CA ILE A 36 -0.99 -40.89 -6.92
C ILE A 36 -2.20 -39.94 -6.99
N VAL A 37 -3.42 -40.48 -6.95
CA VAL A 37 -4.64 -39.66 -6.93
C VAL A 37 -4.70 -38.82 -5.65
N GLN A 38 -4.42 -39.42 -4.49
CA GLN A 38 -4.38 -38.71 -3.22
C GLN A 38 -3.31 -37.62 -3.21
N ALA A 39 -2.09 -37.93 -3.65
CA ALA A 39 -1.00 -36.94 -3.73
C ALA A 39 -1.34 -35.76 -4.67
N LEU A 40 -2.05 -36.03 -5.77
CA LEU A 40 -2.52 -34.98 -6.69
C LEU A 40 -3.62 -34.11 -6.06
N GLU A 41 -4.51 -34.68 -5.27
CA GLU A 41 -5.52 -33.94 -4.53
C GLU A 41 -4.89 -33.05 -3.45
N ASP A 42 -3.92 -33.57 -2.70
CA ASP A 42 -3.18 -32.83 -1.68
C ASP A 42 -2.42 -31.65 -2.30
N GLU A 43 -1.71 -31.87 -3.43
CA GLU A 43 -1.03 -30.80 -4.18
C GLU A 43 -2.02 -29.76 -4.71
N ARG A 44 -3.18 -30.17 -5.22
CA ARG A 44 -4.22 -29.23 -5.68
C ARG A 44 -4.75 -28.37 -4.54
N GLN A 45 -4.95 -28.94 -3.35
CA GLN A 45 -5.36 -28.19 -2.18
C GLN A 45 -4.27 -27.20 -1.73
N ALA A 46 -3.01 -27.64 -1.68
CA ALA A 46 -1.88 -26.77 -1.36
C ALA A 46 -1.75 -25.62 -2.37
N ASN A 47 -1.90 -25.90 -3.66
CA ASN A 47 -1.83 -24.91 -4.72
C ASN A 47 -2.98 -23.89 -4.63
N ALA A 48 -4.20 -24.34 -4.30
CA ALA A 48 -5.34 -23.45 -4.06
C ALA A 48 -5.07 -22.50 -2.89
N GLN A 49 -4.60 -23.02 -1.76
CA GLN A 49 -4.25 -22.20 -0.59
C GLN A 49 -3.14 -21.19 -0.88
N LEU A 50 -2.10 -21.60 -1.62
CA LEU A 50 -1.02 -20.70 -2.04
C LEU A 50 -1.52 -19.62 -3.00
N THR A 51 -2.40 -19.97 -3.93
CA THR A 51 -3.00 -19.02 -4.87
C THR A 51 -3.83 -17.97 -4.13
N ASP A 52 -4.65 -18.40 -3.17
CA ASP A 52 -5.43 -17.49 -2.33
C ASP A 52 -4.52 -16.57 -1.50
N ARG A 53 -3.48 -17.13 -0.87
CA ARG A 53 -2.51 -16.34 -0.10
C ARG A 53 -1.77 -15.32 -0.97
N VAL A 54 -1.35 -15.71 -2.18
CA VAL A 54 -0.70 -14.80 -3.13
C VAL A 54 -1.66 -13.71 -3.58
N LYS A 55 -2.94 -14.03 -3.78
CA LYS A 55 -3.97 -13.05 -4.12
C LYS A 55 -4.15 -12.04 -2.99
N THR A 56 -4.37 -12.48 -1.76
CA THR A 56 -4.51 -11.59 -0.60
C THR A 56 -3.27 -10.73 -0.38
N LEU A 57 -2.08 -11.32 -0.51
CA LEU A 57 -0.82 -10.58 -0.38
C LEU A 57 -0.69 -9.50 -1.48
N LYS A 58 -1.08 -9.83 -2.71
CA LYS A 58 -1.07 -8.89 -3.82
C LYS A 58 -2.07 -7.75 -3.62
N GLU A 59 -3.26 -8.05 -3.11
CA GLU A 59 -4.27 -7.05 -2.76
C GLU A 59 -3.72 -6.11 -1.67
N SER A 60 -3.20 -6.66 -0.56
CA SER A 60 -2.55 -5.89 0.52
C SER A 60 -1.44 -4.98 0.00
N HIS A 61 -0.53 -5.51 -0.83
CA HIS A 61 0.55 -4.70 -1.40
C HIS A 61 0.05 -3.64 -2.39
N GLN A 62 -1.03 -3.92 -3.11
CA GLN A 62 -1.62 -2.94 -4.02
C GLN A 62 -2.27 -1.80 -3.23
N ASP A 63 -2.90 -2.09 -2.10
CA ASP A 63 -3.46 -1.11 -1.18
C ASP A 63 -2.36 -0.27 -0.53
N GLU A 64 -1.30 -0.90 -0.01
CA GLU A 64 -0.11 -0.22 0.54
C GLU A 64 0.56 0.70 -0.49
N LEU A 65 0.74 0.23 -1.73
CA LEU A 65 1.31 1.04 -2.80
C LEU A 65 0.40 2.21 -3.20
N THR A 66 -0.92 2.07 -3.06
CA THR A 66 -1.86 3.16 -3.34
C THR A 66 -1.79 4.19 -2.23
N ALA A 67 -1.85 3.77 -0.97
CA ALA A 67 -1.69 4.66 0.19
C ALA A 67 -0.36 5.42 0.17
N LEU A 68 0.74 4.76 -0.19
CA LEU A 68 2.06 5.40 -0.29
C LEU A 68 2.13 6.41 -1.44
N ARG A 69 1.46 6.15 -2.57
CA ARG A 69 1.36 7.10 -3.68
C ARG A 69 0.57 8.33 -3.28
N ASP A 70 -0.59 8.14 -2.64
CA ASP A 70 -1.43 9.24 -2.16
C ASP A 70 -0.68 10.11 -1.14
N GLN A 71 0.09 9.48 -0.23
CA GLN A 71 0.95 10.19 0.71
C GLN A 71 2.08 10.96 0.01
N MET A 72 2.68 10.39 -1.04
CA MET A 72 3.72 11.08 -1.82
C MET A 72 3.13 12.29 -2.57
N GLU A 73 1.97 12.15 -3.19
CA GLU A 73 1.26 13.24 -3.88
C GLU A 73 0.92 14.36 -2.90
N PHE A 74 0.32 14.03 -1.75
CA PHE A 74 0.01 14.98 -0.69
C PHE A 74 1.25 15.72 -0.18
N ASN A 75 2.36 15.01 0.03
CA ASN A 75 3.62 15.63 0.46
C ASN A 75 4.21 16.54 -0.63
N ASN A 76 4.13 16.14 -1.89
CA ASN A 76 4.62 16.93 -3.01
C ASN A 76 3.83 18.25 -3.14
N ASP A 77 2.50 18.19 -3.05
CA ASP A 77 1.64 19.38 -3.05
C ASP A 77 2.02 20.34 -1.92
N ARG A 78 2.25 19.82 -0.71
CA ARG A 78 2.71 20.62 0.43
C ARG A 78 4.07 21.28 0.19
N VAL A 79 5.02 20.55 -0.39
CA VAL A 79 6.33 21.12 -0.75
C VAL A 79 6.17 22.26 -1.75
N THR A 80 5.34 22.08 -2.79
CA THR A 80 5.10 23.14 -3.77
C THR A 80 4.45 24.38 -3.14
N GLN A 81 3.53 24.19 -2.19
CA GLN A 81 2.89 25.29 -1.48
C GLN A 81 3.88 26.05 -0.59
N LEU A 82 4.72 25.35 0.17
CA LEU A 82 5.77 25.96 0.99
C LEU A 82 6.79 26.72 0.13
N ASP A 83 7.18 26.18 -1.01
CA ASP A 83 8.08 26.87 -1.96
C ASP A 83 7.47 28.19 -2.46
N MET A 84 6.17 28.19 -2.78
CA MET A 84 5.45 29.41 -3.16
C MET A 84 5.43 30.44 -2.04
N ASP A 85 5.20 30.00 -0.80
CA ASP A 85 5.13 30.91 0.36
C ASP A 85 6.52 31.48 0.70
N VAL A 86 7.58 30.67 0.63
CA VAL A 86 8.97 31.14 0.77
C VAL A 86 9.34 32.17 -0.31
N GLN A 87 8.91 31.96 -1.56
CA GLN A 87 9.13 32.93 -2.63
C GLN A 87 8.41 34.26 -2.35
N ARG A 88 7.16 34.22 -1.88
CA ARG A 88 6.40 35.42 -1.47
C ARG A 88 7.10 36.16 -0.33
N LEU A 89 7.60 35.46 0.69
CA LEU A 89 8.33 36.07 1.79
C LEU A 89 9.62 36.74 1.33
N ARG A 90 10.38 36.10 0.43
CA ARG A 90 11.59 36.70 -0.15
C ARG A 90 11.26 37.99 -0.90
N GLN A 91 10.21 37.97 -1.73
CA GLN A 91 9.77 39.15 -2.46
C GLN A 91 9.34 40.29 -1.53
N ALA A 92 8.54 39.99 -0.49
CA ALA A 92 8.08 40.99 0.47
C ALA A 92 9.25 41.60 1.27
N ASN A 93 10.24 40.79 1.65
CA ASN A 93 11.45 41.28 2.32
C ASN A 93 12.33 42.14 1.42
N GLU A 94 12.45 41.80 0.13
CA GLU A 94 13.17 42.61 -0.84
C GLU A 94 12.51 43.98 -1.01
N GLN A 95 11.17 44.01 -1.13
CA GLN A 95 10.40 45.25 -1.21
C GLN A 95 10.54 46.10 0.06
N LEU A 96 10.47 45.48 1.24
CA LEU A 96 10.68 46.17 2.52
C LEU A 96 12.10 46.77 2.59
N SER A 97 13.12 45.99 2.22
CA SER A 97 14.51 46.45 2.21
C SER A 97 14.71 47.65 1.27
N ALA A 98 14.12 47.60 0.07
CA ALA A 98 14.15 48.70 -0.89
C ALA A 98 13.44 49.95 -0.35
N ALA A 99 12.27 49.79 0.28
CA ALA A 99 11.52 50.90 0.87
C ALA A 99 12.29 51.53 2.05
N CYS A 100 12.93 50.73 2.90
CA CYS A 100 13.79 51.21 3.98
C CYS A 100 15.00 52.00 3.45
N GLU A 101 15.63 51.54 2.36
CA GLU A 101 16.75 52.28 1.75
C GLU A 101 16.29 53.62 1.17
N GLN A 102 15.15 53.65 0.47
CA GLN A 102 14.58 54.90 -0.05
C GLN A 102 14.25 55.89 1.06
N LEU A 103 13.64 55.42 2.17
CA LEU A 103 13.39 56.26 3.34
C LEU A 103 14.68 56.80 3.95
N ARG A 104 15.74 55.99 4.01
CA ARG A 104 17.03 56.41 4.56
C ARG A 104 17.68 57.49 3.69
N LEU A 105 17.64 57.33 2.37
CA LEU A 105 18.15 58.33 1.42
C LEU A 105 17.35 59.64 1.51
N ALA A 106 16.02 59.54 1.48
CA ALA A 106 15.13 60.70 1.59
C ALA A 106 15.35 61.47 2.91
N ASN A 107 15.51 60.76 4.03
CA ASN A 107 15.82 61.37 5.33
C ASN A 107 17.22 62.00 5.36
N ALA A 108 18.23 61.38 4.73
CA ALA A 108 19.58 61.94 4.64
C ALA A 108 19.63 63.24 3.81
N GLU A 109 18.79 63.33 2.78
CA GLU A 109 18.61 64.53 1.96
C GLU A 109 17.70 65.59 2.62
N GLY A 110 17.09 65.27 3.77
CA GLY A 110 16.12 66.13 4.44
C GLY A 110 14.77 66.25 3.70
N LEU A 111 14.54 65.39 2.70
CA LEU A 111 13.35 65.33 1.88
C LEU A 111 12.37 64.30 2.45
N ALA A 112 11.74 64.62 3.58
CA ALA A 112 10.70 63.76 4.13
C ALA A 112 9.48 63.73 3.18
N ASP A 113 9.28 62.61 2.48
CA ASP A 113 8.12 62.37 1.62
C ASP A 113 7.11 61.43 2.33
N PRO A 114 5.90 61.93 2.66
CA PRO A 114 4.83 61.12 3.24
C PRO A 114 4.49 59.86 2.41
N LYS A 115 4.60 59.91 1.08
CA LYS A 115 4.30 58.75 0.23
C LYS A 115 5.30 57.62 0.38
N LEU A 116 6.58 57.94 0.65
CA LEU A 116 7.59 56.92 0.92
C LEU A 116 7.32 56.22 2.26
N ILE A 117 6.81 56.96 3.25
CA ILE A 117 6.38 56.39 4.53
C ILE A 117 5.22 55.43 4.31
N ASP A 118 4.17 55.85 3.59
CA ASP A 118 3.04 54.99 3.27
C ASP A 118 3.49 53.72 2.52
N THR A 119 4.41 53.87 1.56
CA THR A 119 4.97 52.73 0.79
C THR A 119 5.73 51.76 1.70
N ALA A 120 6.55 52.26 2.62
CA ALA A 120 7.29 51.42 3.56
C ALA A 120 6.36 50.70 4.54
N VAL A 121 5.31 51.36 5.04
CA VAL A 121 4.31 50.75 5.92
C VAL A 121 3.55 49.64 5.18
N ILE A 122 3.20 49.84 3.90
CA ILE A 122 2.58 48.80 3.07
C ILE A 122 3.54 47.61 2.91
N ALA A 123 4.81 47.86 2.58
CA ALA A 123 5.81 46.80 2.44
C ALA A 123 6.06 46.03 3.76
N GLU A 124 6.03 46.71 4.91
CA GLU A 124 6.14 46.09 6.23
C GLU A 124 4.94 45.19 6.51
N LEU A 125 3.73 45.67 6.23
CA LEU A 125 2.51 44.90 6.40
C LEU A 125 2.49 43.65 5.49
N GLU A 126 2.97 43.78 4.26
CA GLU A 126 3.10 42.65 3.33
C GLU A 126 4.14 41.63 3.82
N SER A 127 5.28 42.08 4.34
CA SER A 127 6.30 41.19 4.93
C SER A 127 5.77 40.45 6.17
N LEU A 128 5.04 41.14 7.06
CA LEU A 128 4.42 40.52 8.24
C LEU A 128 3.34 39.50 7.84
N ARG A 129 2.52 39.82 6.83
CA ARG A 129 1.52 38.88 6.30
C ARG A 129 2.16 37.65 5.68
N ALA A 130 3.24 37.81 4.90
CA ALA A 130 3.97 36.70 4.32
C ALA A 130 4.62 35.81 5.39
N THR A 131 5.19 36.42 6.44
CA THR A 131 5.77 35.69 7.58
C THR A 131 4.70 34.86 8.28
N ARG A 132 3.56 35.47 8.60
CA ARG A 132 2.45 34.78 9.25
C ARG A 132 1.87 33.66 8.38
N ALA A 133 1.81 33.82 7.06
CA ALA A 133 1.34 32.79 6.16
C ALA A 133 2.24 31.54 6.21
N ILE A 134 3.56 31.72 6.23
CA ILE A 134 4.52 30.63 6.38
C ILE A 134 4.38 29.96 7.74
N GLU A 135 4.29 30.73 8.83
CA GLU A 135 4.10 30.16 10.17
C GLU A 135 2.85 29.28 10.26
N MET A 136 1.73 29.72 9.67
CA MET A 136 0.51 28.90 9.62
C MET A 136 0.70 27.64 8.78
N ALA A 137 1.34 27.76 7.61
CA ALA A 137 1.63 26.60 6.75
C ALA A 137 2.56 25.58 7.43
N GLU A 138 3.55 26.05 8.19
CA GLU A 138 4.44 25.22 9.00
C GLU A 138 3.71 24.53 10.15
N ILE A 139 2.82 25.25 10.85
CA ILE A 139 2.00 24.68 11.93
C ILE A 139 1.07 23.58 11.38
N ASP A 140 0.35 23.86 10.30
CA ASP A 140 -0.53 22.88 9.64
C ASP A 140 0.26 21.66 9.16
N ALA A 141 1.47 21.91 8.67
CA ALA A 141 2.41 20.88 8.24
C ALA A 141 2.83 19.96 9.40
N VAL A 142 3.14 20.52 10.56
CA VAL A 142 3.48 19.77 11.78
C VAL A 142 2.28 19.03 12.33
N LEU A 143 1.10 19.67 12.41
CA LEU A 143 -0.12 19.06 12.91
C LEU A 143 -0.52 17.83 12.08
N THR A 144 -0.43 17.94 10.76
CA THR A 144 -0.74 16.81 9.87
C THR A 144 0.28 15.67 10.02
N ALA A 145 1.57 15.98 10.25
CA ALA A 145 2.58 14.96 10.50
C ALA A 145 2.39 14.27 11.86
N LEU A 146 1.85 14.97 12.85
CA LEU A 146 1.58 14.44 14.19
C LEU A 146 0.25 13.66 14.28
N ALA A 147 -0.75 13.97 13.45
CA ALA A 147 -2.07 13.34 13.47
C ALA A 147 -2.04 11.80 13.52
N PRO A 148 -1.32 11.08 12.62
CA PRO A 148 -1.31 9.61 12.66
C PRO A 148 -0.64 9.05 13.92
N LEU A 149 0.37 9.74 14.47
CA LEU A 149 1.08 9.29 15.69
C LEU A 149 0.21 9.40 16.96
N VAL A 150 -0.80 10.27 16.93
CA VAL A 150 -1.76 10.41 18.04
C VAL A 150 -2.87 9.36 17.92
N GLU A 151 -3.36 9.09 16.71
CA GLU A 151 -4.37 8.05 16.46
C GLU A 151 -3.85 6.64 16.77
N ASP A 152 -2.59 6.33 16.42
CA ASP A 152 -1.94 5.05 16.75
C ASP A 152 -1.67 4.88 18.26
N GLY A 153 -1.75 5.97 19.04
CA GLY A 153 -1.43 6.01 20.47
C GLY A 153 -2.65 5.88 21.40
N GLU A 154 -3.87 5.91 20.87
CA GLU A 154 -5.08 5.64 21.66
C GLU A 154 -5.24 4.12 21.86
N PRO A 155 -5.15 3.59 23.09
CA PRO A 155 -5.45 2.19 23.32
C PRO A 155 -6.92 1.93 22.97
N GLU A 156 -7.18 0.92 22.13
CA GLU A 156 -8.52 0.41 21.85
C GLU A 156 -9.27 0.20 23.18
N PRO A 157 -10.55 0.64 23.30
CA PRO A 157 -11.29 0.48 24.54
C PRO A 157 -11.39 -1.02 24.85
N GLU A 158 -10.82 -1.43 25.98
CA GLU A 158 -10.93 -2.79 26.53
C GLU A 158 -12.40 -3.23 26.45
N ALA A 159 -12.67 -4.24 25.61
CA ALA A 159 -13.98 -4.87 25.54
C ALA A 159 -14.38 -5.35 26.94
N PRO A 160 -15.65 -5.19 27.36
CA PRO A 160 -16.07 -5.55 28.70
C PRO A 160 -15.86 -7.05 28.91
N ALA A 161 -15.10 -7.39 29.95
CA ALA A 161 -14.86 -8.76 30.37
C ALA A 161 -16.20 -9.50 30.51
N GLU A 162 -16.37 -10.58 29.75
CA GLU A 162 -17.46 -11.53 29.95
C GLU A 162 -17.37 -12.05 31.39
N ASP A 163 -18.39 -11.75 32.19
CA ASP A 163 -18.59 -12.27 33.54
C ASP A 163 -18.88 -13.78 33.42
N ASP A 164 -17.81 -14.55 33.30
CA ASP A 164 -17.83 -16.02 33.32
C ASP A 164 -18.07 -16.48 34.76
N ARG A 165 -19.27 -16.20 35.27
CA ARG A 165 -19.81 -16.87 36.45
C ARG A 165 -20.52 -18.12 35.98
N ALA A 166 -19.71 -19.14 35.81
CA ALA A 166 -20.12 -20.52 35.93
C ALA A 166 -20.99 -20.69 37.20
N GLU A 167 -22.31 -20.76 37.01
CA GLU A 167 -23.19 -21.40 37.99
C GLU A 167 -22.89 -22.90 37.93
N GLU A 168 -21.89 -23.31 38.71
CA GLU A 168 -21.71 -24.71 39.12
C GLU A 168 -22.96 -25.15 39.88
N GLU A 169 -23.79 -25.98 39.26
CA GLU A 169 -24.66 -26.89 40.00
C GLU A 169 -23.78 -27.82 40.87
N PRO A 170 -24.21 -28.10 42.11
CA PRO A 170 -24.02 -29.45 42.60
C PRO A 170 -25.37 -30.10 42.94
N LYS A 171 -25.69 -31.16 42.20
CA LYS A 171 -26.59 -32.19 42.66
C LYS A 171 -25.98 -32.96 43.84
N SER A 172 -26.58 -32.81 45.01
CA SER A 172 -26.67 -33.84 46.06
C SER A 172 -27.84 -33.41 46.96
N GLY A 173 -28.87 -34.19 47.30
CA GLY A 173 -28.95 -35.62 47.49
C GLY A 173 -29.53 -35.86 48.90
N GLY A 174 -30.84 -36.09 48.99
CA GLY A 174 -31.52 -36.83 50.06
C GLY A 174 -31.73 -36.16 51.43
N ALA A 175 -33.00 -35.89 51.77
CA ALA A 175 -33.65 -36.28 53.04
C ALA A 175 -35.09 -35.70 53.11
N ASP A 176 -36.09 -36.49 52.70
CA ASP A 176 -37.24 -36.93 53.52
C ASP A 176 -38.12 -37.90 52.71
#